data_AF-A0A3D2YZV2-F1
#
_entry.id   AF-A0A3D2YZV2-F1
#
_cell.length_a   1.000
_cell.length_b   1.000
_cell.length_c   1.000
_cell.angle_alpha   90.00
_cell.angle_beta   90.00
_cell.angle_gamma   90.00
#
_symmetry.space_group_name_H-M   'P 1'
#
loop_
_entity.id
_entity.type
_entity.pdbx_description
1 polymer ?
#
loop_
_entity_poly.entity_id
_entity_poly.type
_entity_poly.pdbx_seq_one_letter_code
_entity_poly.pdbx_strand_id
1 'polypeptide(L)'
;MASEPAAVGLLRDQMLVALAFDDLTRLTGREEFARAAHRVRVWTDEHLWDESAGVFADAAPQSWPASWTAIPDDTDDRMPSGLALAAEALAAAGDTTRALRILQGTRLLIPADRRHAAAARQLLILQAAQ
;
A
#
# COMPACT_ATOMS: atom_id res chain seq x y z
N MET A 1 -28.66 16.65 -10.18
CA MET A 1 -28.99 15.68 -9.12
C MET A 1 -27.71 15.36 -8.39
N ALA A 2 -27.60 15.78 -7.13
CA ALA A 2 -26.46 15.51 -6.28
C ALA A 2 -26.64 14.14 -5.63
N SER A 3 -25.67 13.25 -5.87
CA SER A 3 -25.24 12.14 -5.02
C SER A 3 -23.81 11.76 -5.43
N GLU A 4 -22.82 12.58 -5.07
CA GLU A 4 -21.54 12.05 -4.60
C GLU A 4 -21.58 12.24 -3.07
N PRO A 5 -21.03 11.35 -2.21
CA PRO A 5 -19.74 10.68 -2.43
C PRO A 5 -19.59 9.26 -1.81
N ALA A 6 -18.61 8.50 -2.29
CA ALA A 6 -17.81 7.67 -1.41
C ALA A 6 -16.39 7.67 -1.97
N ALA A 7 -15.45 8.27 -1.25
CA ALA A 7 -14.04 8.03 -1.52
C ALA A 7 -13.80 6.54 -1.25
N VAL A 8 -13.90 5.72 -2.30
CA VAL A 8 -13.48 4.33 -2.27
C VAL A 8 -11.96 4.39 -2.22
N GLY A 9 -11.43 4.35 -0.99
CA GLY A 9 -10.11 4.88 -0.64
C GLY A 9 -9.00 4.34 -1.53
N LEU A 10 -8.12 5.26 -1.92
CA LEU A 10 -6.88 4.98 -2.64
C LEU A 10 -6.04 3.96 -1.83
N LEU A 11 -5.14 3.22 -2.48
CA LEU A 11 -4.27 2.22 -1.83
C LEU A 11 -3.67 2.78 -0.54
N ARG A 12 -3.22 4.03 -0.64
CA ARG A 12 -2.70 4.82 0.46
C ARG A 12 -3.65 4.93 1.66
N ASP A 13 -4.93 5.22 1.43
CA ASP A 13 -5.92 5.35 2.51
C ASP A 13 -6.11 4.01 3.24
N GLN A 14 -6.19 2.91 2.49
CA GLN A 14 -6.32 1.58 3.06
C GLN A 14 -5.10 1.21 3.91
N MET A 15 -3.89 1.49 3.43
CA MET A 15 -2.66 1.16 4.15
C MET A 15 -2.47 2.02 5.40
N LEU A 16 -2.85 3.31 5.36
CA LEU A 16 -2.85 4.15 6.55
C LEU A 16 -3.81 3.61 7.63
N VAL A 17 -4.99 3.16 7.24
CA VAL A 17 -5.96 2.55 8.17
C VAL A 17 -5.43 1.23 8.73
N ALA A 18 -4.83 0.37 7.90
CA ALA A 18 -4.25 -0.89 8.34
C ALA A 18 -3.12 -0.67 9.36
N LEU A 19 -2.19 0.24 9.08
CA LEU A 19 -1.10 0.60 9.98
C LEU A 19 -1.61 1.19 11.30
N ALA A 20 -2.62 2.06 11.25
CA ALA A 20 -3.23 2.60 12.47
C ALA A 20 -3.83 1.49 13.36
N PHE A 21 -4.46 0.47 12.76
CA PHE A 21 -4.97 -0.67 13.53
C PHE A 21 -3.85 -1.56 14.09
N ASP A 22 -2.77 -1.79 13.35
CA ASP A 22 -1.61 -2.52 13.88
C ASP A 22 -0.97 -1.77 15.07
N ASP A 23 -0.84 -0.44 14.97
CA ASP A 23 -0.38 0.40 16.08
C ASP A 23 -1.30 0.36 17.30
N LEU A 24 -2.62 0.43 17.09
CA LEU A 24 -3.59 0.27 18.17
C LEU A 24 -3.52 -1.11 18.82
N THR A 25 -3.30 -2.17 18.03
CA THR A 25 -3.07 -3.53 18.55
C THR A 25 -1.84 -3.55 19.46
N ARG A 26 -0.72 -2.98 19.00
CA ARG A 26 0.54 -2.93 19.76
C ARG A 26 0.41 -2.14 21.06
N LEU A 27 -0.32 -1.02 21.04
CA LEU A 27 -0.48 -0.15 22.21
C LEU A 27 -1.48 -0.69 23.23
N THR A 28 -2.51 -1.40 22.79
CA THR A 28 -3.64 -1.79 23.66
C THR A 28 -3.70 -3.29 23.95
N GLY A 29 -2.99 -4.12 23.17
CA GLY A 29 -3.07 -5.58 23.22
C GLY A 29 -4.41 -6.15 22.74
N ARG A 30 -5.33 -5.33 22.20
CA ARG A 30 -6.66 -5.78 21.81
C ARG A 30 -6.66 -6.39 20.42
N GLU A 31 -7.01 -7.67 20.34
CA GLU A 31 -7.05 -8.43 19.07
C GLU A 31 -8.10 -7.93 18.07
N GLU A 32 -9.10 -7.17 18.51
CA GLU A 32 -10.11 -6.59 17.62
C GLU A 32 -9.50 -5.67 16.56
N PHE A 33 -8.43 -4.96 16.92
CA PHE A 33 -7.67 -4.12 16.00
C PHE A 33 -6.83 -4.97 15.04
N ALA A 34 -6.20 -6.05 15.51
CA ALA A 34 -5.47 -6.97 14.65
C ALA A 34 -6.39 -7.59 13.58
N ARG A 35 -7.60 -7.99 13.99
CA ARG A 35 -8.63 -8.48 13.07
C ARG A 35 -9.09 -7.40 12.09
N ALA A 36 -9.18 -6.15 12.52
CA ALA A 36 -9.54 -5.03 11.65
C ALA A 36 -8.45 -4.74 10.61
N ALA A 37 -7.19 -4.67 11.03
CA ALA A 37 -6.04 -4.52 10.14
C ALA A 37 -5.98 -5.63 9.10
N HIS A 38 -6.20 -6.88 9.53
CA HIS A 38 -6.25 -8.02 8.63
C HIS A 38 -7.37 -7.90 7.59
N ARG A 39 -8.60 -7.50 7.98
CA ARG A 39 -9.70 -7.30 7.02
C ARG A 39 -9.38 -6.24 5.96
N VAL A 40 -8.76 -5.13 6.37
CA VAL A 40 -8.36 -4.07 5.43
C VAL A 40 -7.31 -4.58 4.45
N ARG A 41 -6.31 -5.33 4.93
CA ARG A 41 -5.30 -5.96 4.07
C ARG A 41 -5.91 -6.97 3.10
N VAL A 42 -6.80 -7.85 3.56
CA VAL A 42 -7.50 -8.81 2.69
C VAL A 42 -8.31 -8.10 1.60
N TRP A 43 -9.08 -7.07 1.97
CA TRP A 43 -9.83 -6.31 0.98
C TRP A 43 -8.90 -5.64 -0.05
N THR A 44 -7.81 -5.03 0.41
CA THR A 44 -6.81 -4.39 -0.46
C THR A 44 -6.20 -5.42 -1.42
N ASP A 45 -5.90 -6.61 -0.94
CA ASP A 45 -5.39 -7.72 -1.74
C ASP A 45 -6.39 -8.12 -2.84
N GLU A 46 -7.63 -8.42 -2.45
CA GLU A 46 -8.67 -8.87 -3.37
C GLU A 46 -9.03 -7.84 -4.44
N HIS A 47 -8.88 -6.55 -4.16
CA HIS A 47 -9.40 -5.49 -5.01
C HIS A 47 -8.32 -4.65 -5.70
N LEU A 48 -7.13 -4.53 -5.12
CA LEU A 48 -6.09 -3.64 -5.63
C LEU A 48 -4.82 -4.36 -6.07
N TRP A 49 -4.65 -5.65 -5.76
CA TRP A 49 -3.45 -6.40 -6.18
C TRP A 49 -3.59 -6.98 -7.59
N ASP A 50 -2.60 -6.71 -8.44
CA ASP A 50 -2.40 -7.42 -9.70
C ASP A 50 -1.28 -8.45 -9.54
N GLU A 51 -1.64 -9.74 -9.50
CA GLU A 51 -0.67 -10.83 -9.37
C GLU A 51 0.30 -10.93 -10.55
N SER A 52 -0.19 -10.62 -11.76
CA SER A 52 0.59 -10.74 -13.00
C SER A 52 1.67 -9.67 -13.09
N ALA A 53 1.32 -8.44 -12.70
CA ALA A 53 2.24 -7.32 -12.62
C ALA A 53 3.03 -7.28 -11.30
N GLY A 54 2.55 -7.95 -10.26
CA GLY A 54 3.15 -7.97 -8.93
C GLY A 54 3.12 -6.60 -8.25
N VAL A 55 2.07 -5.81 -8.47
CA VAL A 55 1.92 -4.44 -7.95
C VAL A 55 0.50 -4.17 -7.47
N PHE A 56 0.34 -3.15 -6.64
CA PHE A 56 -0.97 -2.62 -6.28
C PHE A 56 -1.38 -1.48 -7.21
N ALA A 57 -2.67 -1.42 -7.57
CA ALA A 57 -3.27 -0.25 -8.19
C ALA A 57 -3.62 0.80 -7.13
N ASP A 58 -3.25 2.04 -7.41
CA ASP A 58 -3.67 3.21 -6.61
C ASP A 58 -4.84 3.94 -7.30
N ALA A 59 -5.98 3.25 -7.42
CA ALA A 59 -7.17 3.76 -8.11
C ALA A 59 -8.46 3.31 -7.42
N ALA A 60 -9.54 4.07 -7.58
CA ALA A 60 -10.85 3.72 -7.03
C ALA A 60 -11.43 2.46 -7.74
N PRO A 61 -11.87 1.43 -6.99
CA PRO A 61 -12.44 0.18 -7.54
C PRO A 61 -13.57 0.34 -8.56
N GLN A 62 -14.34 1.42 -8.49
CA GLN A 62 -15.50 1.66 -9.37
C GLN A 62 -15.13 2.32 -10.72
N SER A 63 -13.83 2.56 -10.97
CA SER A 63 -13.32 3.23 -12.17
C SER A 63 -12.47 2.32 -13.06
N TRP A 64 -12.59 1.00 -12.92
CA TRP A 64 -11.75 0.06 -13.65
C TRP A 64 -11.91 0.19 -15.17
N PRO A 65 -10.82 0.48 -15.91
CA PRO A 65 -10.81 0.27 -17.35
C PRO A 65 -10.80 -1.23 -17.65
N ALA A 66 -11.22 -1.62 -18.86
CA ALA A 66 -11.09 -3.00 -19.35
C ALA A 66 -9.62 -3.50 -19.43
N SER A 67 -8.63 -2.64 -19.15
CA SER A 67 -7.21 -2.97 -19.07
C SER A 67 -6.57 -2.19 -17.91
N TRP A 68 -5.73 -2.86 -17.12
CA TRP A 68 -4.95 -2.30 -16.01
C TRP A 68 -3.77 -1.47 -16.54
N THR A 69 -4.07 -0.35 -17.21
CA THR A 69 -3.06 0.54 -17.81
C THR A 69 -2.78 1.79 -16.96
N ALA A 70 -3.39 1.92 -15.78
CA ALA A 70 -3.07 2.99 -14.85
C ALA A 70 -1.69 2.75 -14.22
N ILE A 71 -0.77 3.68 -14.47
CA ILE A 71 0.57 3.65 -13.87
C ILE A 71 0.40 3.86 -12.36
N PRO A 72 0.97 3.00 -11.50
CA PRO A 72 0.94 3.20 -10.05
C PRO A 72 1.49 4.58 -9.68
N ASP A 73 0.83 5.28 -8.75
CA ASP A 73 1.39 6.50 -8.15
C ASP A 73 2.40 6.11 -7.07
N ASP A 74 3.68 6.30 -7.39
CA ASP A 74 4.82 6.02 -6.52
C ASP A 74 5.40 7.29 -5.89
N THR A 75 4.76 8.45 -6.06
CA THR A 75 5.28 9.76 -5.65
C THR A 75 4.83 10.20 -4.24
N ASP A 76 5.73 10.88 -3.52
CA ASP A 76 5.61 11.35 -2.14
C ASP A 76 5.36 12.88 -2.04
N ASP A 77 4.94 13.54 -3.12
CA ASP A 77 4.94 15.02 -3.27
C ASP A 77 4.19 15.77 -2.14
N ARG A 78 3.28 15.09 -1.43
CA ARG A 78 2.50 15.66 -0.31
C ARG A 78 2.47 14.79 0.93
N MET A 79 2.55 13.47 0.77
CA MET A 79 2.48 12.44 1.81
C MET A 79 3.09 11.14 1.26
N PRO A 80 3.45 10.16 2.11
CA PRO A 80 4.05 8.91 1.64
C PRO A 80 3.19 8.20 0.60
N SER A 81 3.83 7.68 -0.44
CA SER A 81 3.19 6.96 -1.54
C SER A 81 2.50 5.69 -1.04
N GLY A 82 1.43 5.30 -1.73
CA GLY A 82 0.66 4.10 -1.38
C GLY A 82 1.52 2.83 -1.39
N LEU A 83 2.52 2.75 -2.28
CA LEU A 83 3.42 1.61 -2.37
C LEU A 83 4.38 1.50 -1.18
N ALA A 84 4.92 2.63 -0.69
CA ALA A 84 5.77 2.63 0.50
C ALA A 84 4.98 2.16 1.73
N LEU A 85 3.74 2.63 1.87
CA LEU A 85 2.83 2.24 2.94
C LEU A 85 2.39 0.78 2.84
N ALA A 86 2.14 0.27 1.62
CA ALA A 86 1.80 -1.12 1.40
C ALA A 86 2.95 -2.06 1.77
N ALA A 87 4.18 -1.72 1.38
CA ALA A 87 5.36 -2.48 1.75
C ALA A 87 5.57 -2.49 3.27
N GLU A 88 5.39 -1.35 3.94
CA GLU A 88 5.46 -1.24 5.40
C GLU A 88 4.39 -2.11 6.09
N ALA A 89 3.13 -2.03 5.63
CA ALA A 89 2.03 -2.80 6.18
C ALA A 89 2.21 -4.33 6.01
N LEU A 90 2.74 -4.77 4.86
CA LEU A 90 3.06 -6.18 4.62
C LEU A 90 4.21 -6.67 5.49
N ALA A 91 5.28 -5.87 5.60
CA ALA A 91 6.41 -6.20 6.46
C ALA A 91 6.02 -6.26 7.93
N ALA A 92 5.17 -5.34 8.41
CA ALA A 92 4.63 -5.36 9.76
C ALA A 92 3.78 -6.62 10.04
N ALA A 93 3.13 -7.16 9.00
CA ALA A 93 2.40 -8.42 9.06
C ALA A 93 3.29 -9.67 8.89
N GLY A 94 4.60 -9.51 8.68
CA GLY A 94 5.56 -10.59 8.50
C GLY A 94 5.77 -11.06 7.06
N ASP A 95 5.13 -10.46 6.07
CA ASP A 95 5.29 -10.81 4.64
C ASP A 95 6.38 -9.95 3.97
N THR A 96 7.62 -10.12 4.45
CA THR A 96 8.79 -9.37 3.96
C THR A 96 9.09 -9.65 2.49
N THR A 97 8.84 -10.88 2.01
CA THR A 97 9.08 -11.26 0.62
C THR A 97 8.21 -10.45 -0.33
N ARG A 98 6.91 -10.35 -0.05
CA ARG A 98 5.98 -9.60 -0.88
C ARG A 98 6.20 -8.09 -0.76
N ALA A 99 6.53 -7.60 0.44
CA ALA A 99 6.95 -6.21 0.64
C ALA A 99 8.14 -5.82 -0.24
N LEU A 100 9.18 -6.67 -0.33
CA LEU A 100 10.32 -6.46 -1.21
C LEU A 100 9.95 -6.54 -2.69
N ARG A 101 9.10 -7.50 -3.09
CA ARG A 101 8.63 -7.66 -4.47
C ARG A 101 7.99 -6.36 -4.99
N ILE A 102 7.16 -5.70 -4.19
CA ILE A 102 6.51 -4.43 -4.55
C ILE A 102 7.55 -3.36 -4.83
N LEU A 103 8.47 -3.14 -3.89
CA LEU A 103 9.47 -2.07 -4.01
C LEU A 103 10.51 -2.31 -5.11
N GLN A 104 10.79 -3.58 -5.43
CA GLN A 104 11.72 -3.96 -6.50
C GLN A 104 11.05 -4.00 -7.88
N GLY A 105 9.78 -4.42 -7.97
CA GLY A 105 9.01 -4.44 -9.21
C GLY A 105 8.66 -3.03 -9.70
N THR A 106 8.41 -2.12 -8.75
CA THR A 106 8.16 -0.70 -9.04
C THR A 106 9.45 0.12 -9.09
N ARG A 107 10.64 -0.50 -9.11
CA ARG A 107 11.91 0.23 -9.10
C ARG A 107 11.89 1.23 -10.26
N LEU A 108 11.72 2.47 -9.82
CA LEU A 108 10.98 3.53 -10.47
C LEU A 108 11.22 3.55 -11.98
N LEU A 109 10.14 3.42 -12.75
CA LEU A 109 10.16 3.63 -14.20
C LEU A 109 10.72 5.03 -14.58
N ILE A 110 10.85 5.93 -13.59
CA ILE A 110 11.41 7.28 -13.63
C ILE A 110 12.56 7.38 -12.60
N PRO A 111 13.65 8.14 -12.83
CA PRO A 111 14.77 8.21 -11.89
C PRO A 111 14.38 8.57 -10.45
N ALA A 112 15.00 7.89 -9.47
CA ALA A 112 14.81 8.19 -8.05
C ALA A 112 15.25 9.62 -7.72
N ASP A 113 14.28 10.46 -7.40
CA ASP A 113 14.48 11.84 -6.93
C ASP A 113 13.83 12.06 -5.54
N ARG A 114 13.76 13.32 -5.10
CA ARG A 114 13.18 13.67 -3.78
C ARG A 114 11.72 13.21 -3.61
N ARG A 115 11.01 12.90 -4.69
CA ARG A 115 9.62 12.45 -4.66
C ARG A 115 9.45 10.99 -4.28
N HIS A 116 10.52 10.22 -4.07
CA HIS A 116 10.41 8.77 -3.82
C HIS A 116 11.10 8.34 -2.52
N ALA A 117 11.27 9.28 -1.59
CA ALA A 117 12.06 9.10 -0.38
C ALA A 117 11.49 8.03 0.56
N ALA A 118 10.16 7.90 0.68
CA ALA A 118 9.52 6.92 1.56
C ALA A 118 9.67 5.49 1.03
N ALA A 119 9.43 5.28 -0.27
CA ALA A 119 9.61 3.98 -0.91
C ALA A 119 11.09 3.54 -0.87
N ALA A 120 12.01 4.46 -1.17
CA ALA A 120 13.45 4.19 -1.07
C ALA A 120 13.87 3.85 0.36
N ARG A 121 13.36 4.57 1.37
CA ARG A 121 13.60 4.26 2.78
C ARG A 121 13.14 2.86 3.14
N GLN A 122 11.91 2.49 2.79
CA GLN A 122 11.38 1.17 3.13
C GLN A 122 12.17 0.05 2.44
N LEU A 123 12.59 0.26 1.18
CA LEU A 123 13.42 -0.71 0.47
C LEU A 123 14.74 -0.95 1.21
N LEU A 124 15.41 0.12 1.64
CA LEU A 124 16.68 0.03 2.39
C LEU A 124 16.50 -0.69 3.73
N ILE A 125 15.42 -0.40 4.46
CA ILE A 125 15.12 -1.06 5.75
C ILE A 125 14.92 -2.56 5.55
N LEU A 126 14.12 -2.95 4.56
CA LEU A 126 13.81 -4.36 4.30
C LEU A 126 15.01 -5.13 3.76
N GLN A 127 15.85 -4.50 2.94
CA GLN A 127 17.10 -5.11 2.47
C GLN A 127 18.12 -5.29 3.60
N ALA A 128 18.17 -4.38 4.57
CA ALA A 128 19.07 -4.48 5.72
C ALA A 128 18.60 -5.50 6.78
N ALA A 129 17.34 -5.92 6.72
CA ALA A 129 16.74 -6.88 7.65
C ALA A 129 16.82 -8.35 7.17
N GLN A 130 17.42 -8.60 6.00
CA GLN A 130 17.73 -9.93 5.47
C GLN A 130 19.13 -10.40 5.88
#